data_AF-A0A8C7X8W6-F1
#
_entry.id   AF-A0A8C7X8W6-F1
#
_cell.length_a   1.000
_cell.length_b   1.000
_cell.length_c   1.000
_cell.angle_alpha   90.00
_cell.angle_beta   90.00
_cell.angle_gamma   90.00
#
_symmetry.space_group_name_H-M   'P 1'
#
loop_
_entity.id
_entity.type
_entity.pdbx_description
1 polymer ?
#
loop_
_entity_poly.entity_id
_entity_poly.type
_entity_poly.pdbx_seq_one_letter_code
_entity_poly.pdbx_strand_id
1 'polypeptide(L)'
;MLYLLLYSAVTDQNKKNYVFINQTMSWSSAQQYCRKNYKDLAMIENQGENTEAQNAKPSKNVVWIGLYREPWTWSDGSRSSFRNWNPIFFDNYGGNQHCGTENSIHVWGDVDCSIKRVFICHQGDDFVSVLPCKNLP
;
A
#
# COMPACT_ATOMS: atom_id res chain seq x y z
N MET A 1 -49.99 -18.56 -21.40
CA MET A 1 -49.17 -17.88 -20.37
C MET A 1 -47.79 -17.63 -20.98
N LEU A 2 -47.56 -16.41 -21.47
CA LEU A 2 -46.26 -15.97 -21.95
C LEU A 2 -45.30 -15.85 -20.76
N TYR A 3 -44.19 -16.58 -20.78
CA TYR A 3 -43.04 -16.28 -19.93
C TYR A 3 -42.15 -15.30 -20.69
N LEU A 4 -42.25 -14.01 -20.38
CA LEU A 4 -41.31 -13.00 -20.82
C LEU A 4 -40.00 -13.22 -20.06
N LEU A 5 -39.00 -13.80 -20.73
CA LEU A 5 -37.63 -13.82 -20.24
C LEU A 5 -37.13 -12.37 -20.25
N LEU A 6 -37.18 -11.72 -19.10
CA LEU A 6 -36.43 -10.49 -18.87
C LEU A 6 -34.94 -10.85 -18.91
N TYR A 7 -34.37 -10.87 -20.12
CA TYR A 7 -32.94 -10.68 -20.28
C TYR A 7 -32.67 -9.25 -19.83
N SER A 8 -32.39 -9.06 -18.54
CA SER A 8 -31.55 -7.95 -18.16
C SER A 8 -30.26 -8.14 -18.94
N ALA A 9 -30.05 -7.31 -19.97
CA ALA A 9 -28.71 -7.03 -20.42
C ALA A 9 -28.03 -6.42 -19.19
N VAL A 10 -27.34 -7.26 -18.41
CA VAL A 10 -26.42 -6.82 -17.38
C VAL A 10 -25.36 -6.05 -18.15
N THR A 11 -25.59 -4.74 -18.29
CA THR A 11 -24.57 -3.82 -18.73
C THR A 11 -23.61 -3.78 -17.56
N ASP A 12 -22.49 -4.49 -17.71
CA ASP A 12 -21.45 -4.60 -16.69
C ASP A 12 -20.84 -3.22 -16.46
N GLN A 13 -21.44 -2.45 -15.55
CA GLN A 13 -21.08 -1.06 -15.30
C GLN A 13 -19.67 -0.90 -14.70
N ASN A 14 -18.95 -2.00 -14.46
CA ASN A 14 -17.59 -2.00 -13.92
C ASN A 14 -16.56 -2.70 -14.81
N LYS A 15 -16.88 -2.98 -16.08
CA LYS A 15 -15.91 -3.59 -16.99
C LYS A 15 -14.69 -2.68 -17.20
N LYS A 16 -13.51 -3.13 -16.75
CA LYS A 16 -12.23 -2.44 -16.92
C LYS A 16 -11.63 -2.77 -18.29
N ASN A 17 -11.02 -1.78 -18.93
CA ASN A 17 -10.25 -1.98 -20.15
C ASN A 17 -8.76 -1.89 -19.85
N TYR A 18 -8.01 -2.94 -20.21
CA TYR A 18 -6.56 -3.01 -20.03
C TYR A 18 -5.85 -2.64 -21.34
N VAL A 19 -4.97 -1.64 -21.29
CA VAL A 19 -4.23 -1.13 -22.46
C VAL A 19 -2.74 -1.39 -22.28
N PHE A 20 -2.13 -2.09 -23.23
CA PHE A 20 -0.69 -2.30 -23.24
C PHE A 20 0.03 -1.07 -23.80
N ILE A 21 0.94 -0.50 -23.00
CA ILE A 21 1.79 0.61 -23.40
C ILE A 21 3.18 0.05 -23.71
N ASN A 22 3.60 0.12 -24.98
CA ASN A 22 4.91 -0.33 -25.43
C ASN A 22 5.99 0.74 -25.17
N GLN A 23 6.08 1.20 -23.91
CA GLN A 23 7.08 2.13 -23.42
C GLN A 23 7.54 1.68 -22.02
N THR A 24 8.79 1.93 -21.69
CA THR A 24 9.40 1.46 -20.42
C THR A 24 9.47 2.61 -19.41
N MET A 25 8.92 2.46 -18.20
CA MET A 25 8.85 3.50 -17.14
C MET A 25 8.93 2.89 -15.71
N SER A 26 9.32 3.70 -14.70
CA SER A 26 9.25 3.31 -13.27
C SER A 26 7.79 3.19 -12.79
N TRP A 27 7.50 2.54 -11.65
CA TRP A 27 6.11 2.43 -11.16
C TRP A 27 5.47 3.81 -10.95
N SER A 28 6.17 4.74 -10.29
CA SER A 28 5.65 6.10 -10.06
C SER A 28 5.50 6.90 -11.35
N SER A 29 6.43 6.80 -12.31
CA SER A 29 6.32 7.50 -13.59
C SER A 29 5.27 6.86 -14.51
N ALA A 30 5.13 5.54 -14.49
CA ALA A 30 4.07 4.81 -15.18
C ALA A 30 2.72 5.16 -14.57
N GLN A 31 2.62 5.27 -13.25
CA GLN A 31 1.44 5.77 -12.55
C GLN A 31 1.11 7.20 -12.97
N GLN A 32 2.09 8.10 -12.99
CA GLN A 32 1.90 9.47 -13.46
C GLN A 32 1.52 9.54 -14.94
N TYR A 33 2.15 8.74 -15.80
CA TYR A 33 1.82 8.64 -17.22
C TYR A 33 0.39 8.12 -17.41
N CYS A 34 0.01 7.06 -16.69
CA CYS A 34 -1.33 6.52 -16.70
C CYS A 34 -2.33 7.55 -16.19
N ARG A 35 -2.04 8.32 -15.15
CA ARG A 35 -2.91 9.40 -14.66
C ARG A 35 -2.99 10.60 -15.63
N LYS A 36 -1.96 10.79 -16.46
CA LYS A 36 -1.92 11.86 -17.47
C LYS A 36 -2.69 11.49 -18.75
N ASN A 37 -2.63 10.22 -19.16
CA ASN A 37 -3.14 9.77 -20.47
C ASN A 37 -4.34 8.81 -20.37
N TYR A 38 -4.60 8.26 -19.19
CA TYR A 38 -5.63 7.26 -18.85
C TYR A 38 -6.16 7.52 -17.42
N LYS A 39 -6.72 6.51 -16.73
CA LYS A 39 -7.19 6.65 -15.34
C LYS A 39 -6.06 6.49 -14.31
N ASP A 40 -5.44 5.31 -14.26
CA ASP A 40 -4.31 4.97 -13.39
C ASP A 40 -3.67 3.65 -13.89
N LEU A 41 -2.66 3.13 -13.21
CA LEU A 41 -2.17 1.76 -13.42
C LEU A 41 -3.29 0.72 -13.19
N ALA A 42 -3.17 -0.43 -13.85
CA ALA A 42 -4.17 -1.49 -13.85
C ALA A 42 -4.53 -1.98 -12.44
N MET A 43 -5.80 -1.87 -12.05
CA MET A 43 -6.31 -2.46 -10.81
C MET A 43 -7.03 -3.77 -11.15
N ILE A 44 -6.54 -4.88 -10.61
CA ILE A 44 -7.05 -6.23 -10.88
C ILE A 44 -7.62 -6.77 -9.57
N GLU A 45 -8.93 -6.97 -9.52
CA GLU A 45 -9.70 -7.29 -8.31
C GLU A 45 -10.36 -8.67 -8.37
N ASN A 46 -10.32 -9.34 -9.53
CA ASN A 46 -10.87 -10.69 -9.70
C ASN A 46 -10.15 -11.49 -10.80
N GLN A 47 -10.47 -12.79 -10.91
CA GLN A 47 -9.82 -13.71 -11.87
C GLN A 47 -10.15 -13.39 -13.33
N GLY A 48 -11.34 -12.88 -13.62
CA GLY A 48 -11.74 -12.47 -14.97
C GLY A 48 -10.88 -11.30 -15.45
N GLU A 49 -10.76 -10.27 -14.61
CA GLU A 49 -9.86 -9.14 -14.81
C GLU A 49 -8.39 -9.54 -14.98
N ASN A 50 -7.92 -10.51 -14.18
CA ASN A 50 -6.56 -11.04 -14.31
C ASN A 50 -6.32 -11.68 -15.70
N THR A 51 -7.33 -12.38 -16.22
CA THR A 51 -7.30 -12.99 -17.56
C THR A 51 -7.33 -11.92 -18.65
N GLU A 52 -8.19 -10.91 -18.53
CA GLU A 52 -8.26 -9.79 -19.48
C GLU A 52 -6.96 -8.99 -19.51
N ALA A 53 -6.36 -8.69 -18.35
CA ALA A 53 -5.08 -8.01 -18.23
C ALA A 53 -3.92 -8.83 -18.85
N GLN A 54 -3.94 -10.15 -18.70
CA GLN A 54 -2.96 -11.05 -19.32
C GLN A 54 -3.08 -11.07 -20.85
N ASN A 55 -4.30 -11.03 -21.38
CA ASN A 55 -4.57 -11.03 -22.82
C ASN A 55 -4.24 -9.69 -23.49
N ALA A 56 -4.29 -8.58 -22.76
CA ALA A 56 -4.01 -7.25 -23.28
C ALA A 56 -2.53 -7.04 -23.70
N LYS A 57 -1.61 -7.87 -23.18
CA LYS A 57 -0.17 -7.78 -23.45
C LYS A 57 0.32 -8.96 -24.30
N PRO A 58 1.42 -8.80 -25.07
CA PRO A 58 2.11 -9.94 -25.66
C PRO A 58 2.50 -10.97 -24.59
N SER A 59 2.36 -12.27 -24.89
CA SER A 59 2.46 -13.35 -23.88
C SER A 59 3.77 -13.36 -23.09
N LYS A 60 4.84 -12.79 -23.66
CA LYS A 60 6.19 -12.74 -23.07
C LYS A 60 6.44 -11.52 -22.18
N ASN A 61 5.52 -10.55 -22.09
CA ASN A 61 5.79 -9.28 -21.43
C ASN A 61 5.39 -9.30 -19.94
N VAL A 62 6.23 -8.70 -19.10
CA VAL A 62 5.95 -8.39 -17.68
C VAL A 62 5.60 -6.90 -17.59
N VAL A 63 4.55 -6.54 -16.84
CA VAL A 63 3.96 -5.19 -16.81
C VAL A 63 3.63 -4.74 -15.38
N TRP A 64 3.59 -3.43 -15.13
CA TRP A 64 3.18 -2.85 -13.85
C TRP A 64 1.65 -2.89 -13.65
N ILE A 65 1.22 -3.01 -12.38
CA ILE A 65 -0.19 -2.88 -11.93
C ILE A 65 -0.29 -1.92 -10.73
N GLY A 66 -1.49 -1.48 -10.36
CA GLY A 66 -1.77 -0.40 -9.41
C GLY A 66 -1.80 -0.77 -7.92
N LEU A 67 -1.40 -1.98 -7.53
CA LEU A 67 -1.41 -2.42 -6.12
C LEU A 67 -0.23 -1.82 -5.33
N TYR A 68 -0.48 -1.28 -4.12
CA TYR A 68 0.54 -0.73 -3.20
C TYR A 68 0.19 -0.97 -1.70
N ARG A 69 1.10 -0.71 -0.73
CA ARG A 69 0.93 -0.97 0.73
C ARG A 69 1.01 0.32 1.59
N GLU A 70 0.27 0.40 2.71
CA GLU A 70 0.16 1.56 3.65
C GLU A 70 1.24 1.65 4.78
N PRO A 71 1.48 2.82 5.43
CA PRO A 71 2.70 3.06 6.21
C PRO A 71 2.54 3.03 7.74
N TRP A 72 3.20 2.06 8.38
CA TRP A 72 3.67 2.14 9.78
C TRP A 72 4.53 3.39 10.09
N THR A 73 4.51 3.82 11.35
CA THR A 73 5.08 5.09 11.83
C THR A 73 6.06 4.83 12.98
N TRP A 74 7.16 5.57 13.03
CA TRP A 74 8.09 5.57 14.15
C TRP A 74 7.50 6.27 15.38
N SER A 75 8.11 6.04 16.55
CA SER A 75 7.63 6.60 17.83
C SER A 75 7.66 8.13 17.89
N ASP A 76 8.43 8.78 17.03
CA ASP A 76 8.47 10.25 16.89
C ASP A 76 7.34 10.81 16.00
N GLY A 77 6.51 9.95 15.43
CA GLY A 77 5.41 10.32 14.53
C GLY A 77 5.78 10.37 13.04
N SER A 78 7.05 10.17 12.66
CA SER A 78 7.47 10.10 11.26
C SER A 78 7.07 8.78 10.60
N ARG A 79 6.59 8.82 9.35
CA ARG A 79 6.22 7.59 8.61
C ARG A 79 7.47 6.77 8.33
N SER A 80 7.48 5.52 8.78
CA SER A 80 8.57 4.60 8.48
C SER A 80 8.51 4.20 7.01
N SER A 81 9.64 4.19 6.32
CA SER A 81 9.79 3.75 4.92
C SER A 81 10.37 2.35 4.77
N PHE A 82 11.18 1.89 5.74
CA PHE A 82 11.82 0.58 5.74
C PHE A 82 11.03 -0.43 6.57
N ARG A 83 11.00 -1.68 6.13
CA ARG A 83 10.34 -2.79 6.82
C ARG A 83 11.18 -4.05 6.73
N ASN A 84 11.30 -4.77 7.84
CA ASN A 84 11.89 -6.10 7.86
C ASN A 84 10.91 -7.11 8.47
N TRP A 85 9.71 -7.18 7.89
CA TRP A 85 8.62 -8.00 8.39
C TRP A 85 8.78 -9.47 8.05
N ASN A 86 8.33 -10.34 8.96
CA ASN A 86 8.00 -11.71 8.60
C ASN A 86 6.50 -11.82 8.22
N PRO A 87 6.15 -12.06 6.94
CA PRO A 87 4.75 -12.08 6.50
C PRO A 87 3.86 -13.13 7.17
N ILE A 88 4.43 -14.11 7.87
CA ILE A 88 3.69 -15.16 8.59
C ILE A 88 3.26 -14.68 10.00
N PHE A 89 3.87 -13.62 10.53
CA PHE A 89 3.69 -13.17 11.92
C PHE A 89 3.17 -11.73 12.04
N PHE A 90 2.42 -11.25 11.03
CA PHE A 90 1.69 -9.96 11.08
C PHE A 90 0.21 -10.18 10.85
N ASP A 91 -0.42 -10.87 11.79
CA ASP A 91 -1.87 -11.08 11.80
C ASP A 91 -2.60 -10.09 12.71
N ASN A 92 -1.86 -9.27 13.49
CA ASN A 92 -2.43 -8.50 14.59
C ASN A 92 -3.32 -9.40 15.45
N TYR A 93 -2.76 -10.52 15.93
CA TYR A 93 -3.53 -11.54 16.63
C TYR A 93 -4.29 -10.94 17.83
N GLY A 94 -5.61 -11.08 17.80
CA GLY A 94 -6.50 -10.53 18.84
C GLY A 94 -6.69 -9.01 18.81
N GLY A 95 -6.07 -8.29 17.88
CA GLY A 95 -6.30 -6.85 17.68
C GLY A 95 -5.46 -5.92 18.55
N ASN A 96 -4.50 -6.44 19.33
CA ASN A 96 -3.84 -5.69 20.41
C ASN A 96 -2.32 -5.55 20.23
N GLN A 97 -1.76 -6.11 19.14
CA GLN A 97 -0.32 -6.12 18.91
C GLN A 97 0.09 -4.89 18.09
N HIS A 98 0.34 -3.80 18.81
CA HIS A 98 0.60 -2.50 18.18
C HIS A 98 2.06 -2.04 18.27
N CYS A 99 2.93 -2.81 18.95
CA CYS A 99 4.33 -2.46 19.15
C CYS A 99 5.27 -3.42 18.42
N GLY A 100 6.27 -2.86 17.72
CA GLY A 100 7.26 -3.63 16.97
C GLY A 100 8.40 -4.18 17.82
N THR A 101 8.93 -5.32 17.41
CA THR A 101 10.10 -5.99 18.01
C THR A 101 11.07 -6.43 16.92
N GLU A 102 12.34 -6.67 17.27
CA GLU A 102 13.33 -7.34 16.45
C GLU A 102 13.82 -8.60 17.17
N ASN A 103 14.11 -9.65 16.41
CA ASN A 103 14.50 -10.96 16.95
C ASN A 103 15.90 -11.36 16.50
N SER A 104 16.40 -12.47 17.04
CA SER A 104 17.78 -12.96 16.83
C SER A 104 18.14 -13.36 15.41
N ILE A 105 17.17 -13.53 14.51
CA ILE A 105 17.41 -13.75 13.07
C ILE A 105 17.26 -12.46 12.28
N HIS A 106 17.26 -11.32 12.97
CA HIS A 106 17.11 -9.99 12.41
C HIS A 106 15.81 -9.80 11.65
N VAL A 107 14.70 -10.26 12.22
CA VAL A 107 13.36 -10.09 11.64
C VAL A 107 12.43 -9.45 12.65
N TRP A 108 11.48 -8.65 12.15
CA TRP A 108 10.56 -7.87 12.98
C TRP A 108 9.22 -8.58 13.19
N GLY A 109 8.61 -8.36 14.35
CA GLY A 109 7.30 -8.90 14.76
C GLY A 109 6.51 -7.88 15.59
N ASP A 110 5.19 -8.05 15.72
CA ASP A 110 4.32 -7.21 16.57
C ASP A 110 3.98 -7.90 17.90
N VAL A 111 3.89 -7.13 18.99
CA VAL A 111 3.57 -7.63 20.34
C VAL A 111 2.69 -6.66 21.11
N ASP A 112 2.08 -7.17 22.19
CA ASP A 112 1.41 -6.35 23.20
C ASP A 112 2.41 -5.40 23.86
N CYS A 113 2.13 -4.10 23.78
CA CYS A 113 2.96 -3.02 24.30
C CYS A 113 3.16 -3.06 25.82
N SER A 114 2.33 -3.80 26.57
CA SER A 114 2.42 -3.93 28.04
C SER A 114 3.51 -4.90 28.50
N ILE A 115 4.03 -5.74 27.60
CA ILE A 115 5.07 -6.72 27.92
C ILE A 115 6.41 -6.01 28.18
N LYS A 116 7.04 -6.30 29.32
CA LYS A 116 8.36 -5.76 29.66
C LYS A 116 9.46 -6.46 28.85
N ARG A 117 10.27 -5.69 28.12
CA ARG A 117 11.43 -6.16 27.34
C ARG A 117 12.65 -5.27 27.54
N VAL A 118 13.84 -5.84 27.37
CA VAL A 118 15.09 -5.06 27.23
C VAL A 118 15.07 -4.28 25.91
N PHE A 119 15.76 -3.14 25.86
CA PHE A 119 15.65 -2.18 24.76
C PHE A 119 16.99 -1.49 24.43
N ILE A 120 17.02 -0.79 23.29
CA ILE A 120 18.17 -0.04 22.76
C ILE A 120 17.74 1.42 22.54
N CYS A 121 18.61 2.39 22.83
CA CYS A 121 18.36 3.83 22.64
C CYS A 121 19.27 4.44 21.57
N HIS A 122 18.91 5.64 21.08
CA HIS A 122 19.77 6.50 20.26
C HIS A 122 19.71 7.97 20.73
N GLN A 123 20.64 8.83 20.27
CA GLN A 123 20.65 10.28 20.54
C GLN A 123 20.89 11.09 19.25
N GLY A 124 20.53 12.39 19.22
CA GLY A 124 20.77 13.33 18.11
C GLY A 124 20.99 14.78 18.59
N ASP A 125 21.59 15.65 17.75
CA ASP A 125 22.14 16.98 18.10
C ASP A 125 21.08 18.14 18.09
N ASP A 126 21.06 19.00 19.13
CA ASP A 126 19.95 19.91 19.56
C ASP A 126 20.02 21.40 19.11
N PHE A 127 18.85 22.08 18.99
CA PHE A 127 18.70 23.56 19.05
C PHE A 127 17.46 23.96 19.89
N VAL A 128 17.63 24.88 20.85
CA VAL A 128 16.57 25.36 21.78
C VAL A 128 16.55 26.90 21.89
N SER A 129 15.36 27.53 21.80
CA SER A 129 14.73 28.40 22.83
C SER A 129 13.73 29.41 22.23
N VAL A 130 12.56 29.50 22.88
CA VAL A 130 11.36 30.27 22.50
C VAL A 130 11.27 31.51 23.40
N LEU A 131 11.06 32.71 22.84
CA LEU A 131 10.92 33.99 23.57
C LEU A 131 9.47 34.21 24.08
N PRO A 132 9.25 34.93 25.21
CA PRO A 132 7.93 35.06 25.85
C PRO A 132 7.08 36.23 25.32
N CYS A 133 5.74 36.07 25.34
CA CYS A 133 4.76 37.09 24.93
C CYS A 133 4.64 38.24 25.95
N LYS A 134 4.89 39.49 25.52
CA LYS A 134 4.31 40.72 26.11
C LYS A 134 4.02 41.78 25.04
N ASN A 135 2.75 42.21 25.06
CA ASN A 135 2.08 43.45 24.61
C ASN A 135 2.44 44.09 23.27
N LEU A 136 1.42 44.43 22.47
CA LEU A 136 1.34 45.61 21.59
C LEU A 136 -0.04 45.66 20.90
N PRO A 137 -0.60 46.84 20.59
CA PRO A 137 -0.69 48.09 21.35
C PRO A 137 -2.07 48.31 21.99
#